data_AF-A0A970TYM6-F1
#
_entry.id   AF-A0A970TYM6-F1
#
_cell.length_a   1.000
_cell.length_b   1.000
_cell.length_c   1.000
_cell.angle_alpha   90.00
_cell.angle_beta   90.00
_cell.angle_gamma   90.00
#
_symmetry.space_group_name_H-M   'P 1'
#
loop_
_entity.id
_entity.type
_entity.pdbx_description
1 polymer ?
#
loop_
_entity_poly.entity_id
_entity_poly.type
_entity_poly.pdbx_seq_one_letter_code
_entity_poly.pdbx_strand_id
1 'polypeptide(L)'
;MKQVLIKGGSVKVEEVPMPSVEPGMAVVRVAASLISSGTESSFVAEGGTAGFLLKKARDPLNVEKLKRKLATVGIKSTWEL
;
A
#
# COMPACT_ATOMS: atom_id res chain seq x y z
N MET A 1 -0.15 -2.57 24.02
CA MET A 1 -1.13 -3.65 23.73
C MET A 1 -0.48 -4.66 22.80
N LYS A 2 -0.82 -5.95 22.94
CA LYS A 2 -0.32 -6.97 22.00
C LYS A 2 -1.06 -6.90 20.67
N GLN A 3 -0.32 -6.98 19.58
CA GLN A 3 -0.87 -7.10 18.22
C GLN A 3 -0.16 -8.22 17.44
N VAL A 4 -0.88 -8.79 16.48
CA VAL A 4 -0.34 -9.74 15.51
C VAL A 4 0.05 -8.98 14.25
N LEU A 5 1.33 -9.00 13.89
CA LEU A 5 1.89 -8.28 12.74
C LEU A 5 2.53 -9.25 11.75
N ILE A 6 2.50 -8.90 10.46
CA ILE A 6 3.24 -9.58 9.42
C ILE A 6 4.50 -8.77 9.12
N LYS A 7 5.69 -9.31 9.45
CA LYS A 7 6.97 -8.65 9.23
C LYS A 7 7.96 -9.62 8.59
N GLY A 8 8.53 -9.23 7.45
CA GLY A 8 9.48 -10.07 6.71
C GLY A 8 8.89 -11.42 6.29
N GLY A 9 7.59 -11.47 5.95
CA GLY A 9 6.90 -12.71 5.57
C GLY A 9 6.55 -13.65 6.73
N SER A 10 6.78 -13.23 7.98
CA SER A 10 6.48 -14.01 9.18
C SER A 10 5.44 -13.33 10.06
N VAL A 11 4.59 -14.12 10.72
CA VAL A 11 3.63 -13.65 11.71
C VAL A 11 4.32 -13.52 13.06
N LYS A 12 4.22 -12.36 13.71
CA LYS A 12 4.81 -12.06 15.01
C LYS A 12 3.81 -11.40 15.93
N VAL A 13 3.91 -11.70 17.24
CA VAL A 13 3.17 -10.98 18.28
C VAL A 13 4.10 -9.92 18.86
N GLU A 14 3.71 -8.67 18.76
CA GLU A 14 4.52 -7.52 19.19
C GLU A 14 3.73 -6.67 20.19
N GLU A 15 4.43 -6.04 21.13
CA GLU A 15 3.85 -5.05 22.04
C GLU A 15 3.92 -3.68 21.37
N VAL A 16 2.76 -3.05 21.15
CA VAL A 16 2.65 -1.76 20.45
C VAL A 16 2.00 -0.70 21.34
N PRO A 17 2.27 0.60 21.10
CA PRO A 17 1.57 1.67 21.81
C PRO A 17 0.05 1.61 21.58
N MET A 18 -0.71 2.14 22.53
CA MET A 18 -2.16 2.24 22.38
C MET A 18 -2.51 3.30 21.33
N PRO A 19 -3.51 3.08 20.46
CA PRO A 19 -3.92 4.07 19.48
C PRO A 19 -4.43 5.35 20.15
N SER A 20 -4.11 6.50 19.56
CA SER A 20 -4.74 7.79 19.90
C SER A 20 -6.11 7.90 19.24
N VAL A 21 -7.03 8.65 19.86
CA VAL A 21 -8.38 8.90 19.33
C VAL A 21 -8.52 10.36 18.91
N GLU A 22 -9.07 10.56 17.71
CA GLU A 22 -9.46 11.86 17.19
C GLU A 22 -10.98 12.08 17.38
N PRO A 23 -11.48 13.33 17.29
CA PRO A 23 -12.91 13.60 17.32
C PRO A 23 -13.68 12.74 16.29
N GLY A 24 -14.71 12.03 16.75
CA GLY A 24 -15.51 11.12 15.93
C GLY A 24 -14.97 9.69 15.82
N MET A 25 -13.87 9.35 16.50
CA MET A 25 -13.32 7.99 16.55
C MET A 25 -13.47 7.35 17.93
N ALA A 26 -13.41 6.02 17.98
CA ALA A 26 -13.39 5.25 19.21
C ALA A 26 -12.33 4.15 19.14
N VAL A 27 -11.66 3.89 20.27
CA VAL A 27 -10.82 2.70 20.44
C VAL A 27 -11.72 1.55 20.87
N VAL A 28 -11.67 0.45 20.12
CA VAL A 28 -12.44 -0.76 20.40
C VAL A 28 -11.52 -1.87 20.90
N ARG A 29 -11.89 -2.50 22.02
CA ARG A 29 -11.21 -3.69 22.52
C ARG A 29 -11.71 -4.92 21.76
N VAL A 30 -10.81 -5.62 21.09
CA VAL A 30 -11.12 -6.88 20.40
C VAL A 30 -11.25 -8.00 21.42
N ALA A 31 -12.40 -8.69 21.44
CA ALA A 31 -12.63 -9.86 22.29
C ALA A 31 -12.29 -11.19 21.57
N ALA A 32 -12.56 -11.25 20.27
CA ALA A 32 -12.22 -12.36 19.39
C ALA A 32 -12.00 -11.85 17.96
N SER A 33 -11.21 -12.57 17.17
CA SER A 33 -11.00 -12.30 15.75
C SER A 33 -11.04 -13.60 14.95
N LEU A 34 -11.33 -13.48 13.65
CA LEU A 34 -11.34 -14.59 12.70
C LEU A 34 -10.56 -14.16 11.45
N ILE A 35 -9.87 -15.10 10.84
CA ILE A 35 -9.13 -14.89 9.59
C ILE A 35 -10.08 -15.16 8.41
N SER A 36 -10.11 -14.24 7.44
CA SER A 36 -10.92 -14.38 6.22
C SER A 36 -10.05 -14.39 4.97
N SER A 37 -10.42 -15.22 3.99
CA SER A 37 -9.72 -15.31 2.70
C SER A 37 -9.76 -14.00 1.90
N GLY A 38 -10.81 -13.17 2.08
CA GLY A 38 -10.94 -11.88 1.41
C GLY A 38 -9.90 -10.86 1.84
N THR A 39 -9.55 -10.82 3.13
CA THR A 39 -8.50 -9.93 3.66
C THR A 39 -7.10 -10.39 3.28
N GLU A 40 -6.86 -11.70 3.22
CA GLU A 40 -5.58 -12.26 2.77
C GLU A 40 -5.33 -11.95 1.29
N SER A 41 -6.37 -12.07 0.46
CA SER A 41 -6.31 -11.72 -0.96
C SER A 41 -6.02 -10.24 -1.19
N SER A 42 -6.60 -9.35 -0.38
CA SER A 42 -6.30 -7.91 -0.43
C SER A 42 -4.85 -7.61 -0.05
N PHE A 43 -4.31 -8.29 0.98
CA PHE A 43 -2.90 -8.15 1.36
C PHE A 43 -1.94 -8.60 0.24
N VAL A 44 -2.27 -9.69 -0.45
CA VAL A 44 -1.52 -10.17 -1.62
C VAL A 44 -1.66 -9.21 -2.81
N ALA A 45 -2.86 -8.68 -3.07
CA ALA A 45 -3.14 -7.75 -4.17
C ALA A 45 -2.46 -6.39 -3.97
N GLU A 46 -2.27 -5.95 -2.73
CA GLU A 46 -1.51 -4.74 -2.43
C GLU A 46 0.00 -4.92 -2.55
N GLY A 47 0.49 -6.17 -2.58
CA GLY A 47 1.72 -6.60 -3.27
C GLY A 47 3.02 -5.86 -2.90
N GLY A 48 3.03 -5.11 -1.80
CA GLY A 48 4.15 -4.23 -1.44
C GLY A 48 4.56 -3.28 -2.57
N THR A 49 5.86 -2.98 -2.66
CA THR A 49 6.44 -2.01 -3.60
C THR A 49 6.09 -2.31 -5.06
N ALA A 50 5.97 -3.59 -5.45
CA ALA A 50 5.63 -3.99 -6.82
C ALA A 50 4.16 -3.66 -7.16
N GLY A 51 3.23 -3.92 -6.23
CA GLY A 51 1.82 -3.54 -6.36
C GLY A 51 1.64 -2.01 -6.40
N PHE A 52 2.41 -1.29 -5.58
CA PHE A 52 2.43 0.18 -5.59
C PHE A 52 3.00 0.76 -6.90
N LEU A 53 4.12 0.22 -7.39
CA LEU A 53 4.73 0.63 -8.67
C LEU A 53 3.79 0.36 -9.85
N LEU A 54 3.13 -0.80 -9.88
CA LEU A 54 2.13 -1.14 -10.90
C LEU A 54 0.91 -0.20 -10.85
N LYS A 55 0.41 0.12 -9.65
CA LYS A 55 -0.67 1.12 -9.49
C LYS A 55 -0.23 2.50 -9.99
N LYS A 56 1.00 2.93 -9.67
CA LYS A 56 1.55 4.23 -10.07
C LYS A 56 1.84 4.32 -11.57
N ALA A 57 2.23 3.21 -12.19
CA ALA A 57 2.41 3.09 -13.64
C ALA A 57 1.07 3.09 -14.40
N ARG A 58 -0.01 2.63 -13.76
CA ARG A 58 -1.38 2.66 -14.31
C ARG A 58 -2.15 3.94 -14.00
N ASP A 59 -1.53 4.89 -13.29
CA ASP A 59 -2.14 6.18 -12.98
C ASP A 59 -2.35 6.98 -14.28
N PRO A 60 -3.61 7.29 -14.65
CA PRO A 60 -3.92 7.96 -15.90
C PRO A 60 -3.24 9.32 -16.04
N LEU A 61 -3.00 10.03 -14.94
CA LEU A 61 -2.30 11.33 -14.96
C LEU A 61 -0.82 11.15 -15.31
N ASN A 62 -0.18 10.08 -14.83
CA ASN A 62 1.22 9.80 -15.15
C ASN A 62 1.39 9.33 -16.59
N VAL A 63 0.42 8.54 -17.10
CA VAL A 63 0.37 8.13 -18.50
C VAL A 63 0.20 9.34 -19.42
N GLU A 64 -0.67 10.29 -19.07
CA GLU A 64 -0.88 11.51 -19.84
C GLU A 64 0.37 12.41 -19.84
N LYS A 65 1.00 12.58 -18.67
CA LYS A 65 2.28 13.30 -18.55
C LYS A 65 3.39 12.68 -19.39
N LEU A 66 3.48 11.35 -19.43
CA LEU A 66 4.46 10.64 -20.25
C LEU A 66 4.19 10.86 -21.75
N LYS A 67 2.94 10.71 -22.20
CA LYS A 67 2.55 11.00 -23.59
C LYS A 67 2.90 12.43 -23.99
N ARG A 68 2.61 13.39 -23.10
CA ARG A 68 2.94 14.80 -23.33
C ARG A 68 4.45 15.03 -23.42
N LYS A 69 5.24 14.46 -22.51
CA LYS A 69 6.71 14.56 -22.54
C LYS A 69 7.31 13.93 -23.80
N LEU A 70 6.81 12.77 -24.22
CA LEU A 70 7.24 12.12 -25.47
C LEU A 70 6.92 12.98 -26.68
N ALA A 71 5.74 13.61 -26.70
CA ALA A 71 5.33 14.50 -27.78
C ALA A 71 6.14 15.80 -27.84
N THR A 72 6.55 16.36 -26.69
CA THR A 72 7.25 17.66 -26.65
C THR A 72 8.78 17.55 -26.65
N VAL A 73 9.36 16.49 -26.07
CA VAL A 73 10.80 16.36 -25.86
C VAL A 73 11.43 15.33 -26.82
N GLY A 74 10.64 14.38 -27.32
CA GLY A 74 11.08 13.33 -28.23
C GLY A 74 11.71 12.12 -27.53
N ILE A 75 11.67 10.96 -28.18
CA ILE A 75 12.12 9.67 -27.62
C ILE A 75 13.64 9.64 -27.31
N LYS A 76 14.46 10.31 -28.13
CA LYS A 76 15.93 10.26 -28.00
C LYS A 76 16.46 10.91 -26.72
N SER A 77 15.85 11.99 -26.25
CA SER A 77 16.26 12.74 -25.05
C SER A 77 15.66 12.18 -23.75
N THR A 78 14.65 11.30 -23.85
CA THR A 78 14.01 10.67 -22.68
C THR A 78 14.76 9.41 -22.22
N TRP A 79 15.58 8.80 -23.08
CA TRP A 79 16.31 7.55 -22.78
C TRP A 79 17.75 7.78 -22.27
N GLU A 80 18.27 9.00 -22.37
CA GLU A 80 19.61 9.39 -21.89
C GLU A 80 19.62 10.00 -20.47
N LEU A 81 18.50 9.90 -19.73
CA LEU A 81 18.33 10.29 -18.32
C LEU A 81 18.12 9.06 -17.44
#